data_AF-A0A9K3J5G2-F1
#
_entry.id   AF-A0A9K3J5G2-F1
#
_cell.length_a   1.000
_cell.length_b   1.000
_cell.length_c   1.000
_cell.angle_alpha   90.00
_cell.angle_beta   90.00
_cell.angle_gamma   90.00
#
_symmetry.space_group_name_H-M   'P 1'
#
loop_
_entity.id
_entity.type
_entity.pdbx_description
1 polymer ?
#
loop_
_entity_poly.entity_id
_entity_poly.type
_entity_poly.pdbx_seq_one_letter_code
_entity_poly.pdbx_strand_id
1 'polypeptide(L)'
;MSINAAKQHMSFLASIIESYESLVAGRIGNPELTKEDYDQIDSEEMELIDIRWCLAGGIRRTKRFMEITDRQDLGGLISTKLGFDKSKVTCFRCKQKGHFKRECMNQEVADQVNPFYDDYYKNAIYHKNSEHSSRANLKQIAESSSKEKTQALVTIHDDKAGP
;
A
#
# COMPACT_ATOMS: atom_id res chain seq x y z
N MET A 1 8.99 7.71 29.77
CA MET A 1 8.96 7.66 28.29
C MET A 1 10.35 7.99 27.78
N SER A 2 10.95 7.15 26.93
CA SER A 2 12.31 7.43 26.44
C SER A 2 12.30 8.59 25.45
N ILE A 3 13.40 9.34 25.36
CA ILE A 3 13.56 10.46 24.41
C ILE A 3 13.34 9.98 22.97
N ASN A 4 13.74 8.74 22.66
CA ASN A 4 13.52 8.13 21.35
C ASN A 4 12.04 7.86 21.06
N ALA A 5 11.28 7.38 22.05
CA ALA A 5 9.83 7.19 21.90
C ALA A 5 9.12 8.53 21.66
N ALA A 6 9.50 9.57 22.41
CA ALA A 6 8.95 10.92 22.21
C ALA A 6 9.25 11.45 20.79
N LYS A 7 10.47 11.28 20.28
CA LYS A 7 10.83 11.68 18.90
C LYS A 7 10.01 10.93 17.85
N GLN A 8 9.81 9.63 18.02
CA GLN A 8 8.98 8.83 17.11
C GLN A 8 7.52 9.30 17.11
N HIS A 9 6.97 9.58 18.29
CA HIS A 9 5.60 10.07 18.42
C HIS A 9 5.43 11.45 17.75
N MET A 10 6.39 12.36 17.95
CA MET A 10 6.38 13.67 17.31
C MET A 10 6.51 13.58 15.78
N SER A 11 7.35 12.67 15.27
CA SER A 11 7.47 12.44 13.83
C SER A 11 6.17 11.91 13.23
N PHE A 12 5.48 11.00 13.93
CA PHE A 12 4.20 10.47 13.47
C PHE A 12 3.12 11.56 13.45
N LEU A 13 3.06 12.38 14.52
CA LEU A 13 2.15 13.52 14.59
C LEU A 13 2.41 14.52 13.46
N ALA A 14 3.68 14.83 13.17
CA ALA A 14 4.04 15.72 12.07
C ALA A 14 3.53 15.20 10.73
N SER A 15 3.68 13.90 10.45
CA SER A 15 3.15 13.29 9.21
C SER A 15 1.62 13.36 9.12
N ILE A 16 0.92 13.22 10.25
CA ILE A 16 -0.55 13.40 10.29
C ILE A 16 -0.92 14.84 9.93
N ILE A 17 -0.26 15.82 10.55
CA ILE A 17 -0.53 17.24 10.31
C ILE A 17 -0.25 17.59 8.85
N GLU A 18 0.88 17.16 8.30
CA GLU A 18 1.23 17.40 6.89
C GLU A 18 0.23 16.77 5.91
N SER A 19 -0.26 15.57 6.22
CA SER A 19 -1.29 14.89 5.43
C SER A 19 -2.60 15.67 5.46
N TYR A 20 -3.00 16.16 6.64
CA TYR A 20 -4.20 16.99 6.80
C TYR A 20 -4.09 18.32 6.06
N GLU A 21 -2.98 19.05 6.21
CA GLU A 21 -2.75 20.30 5.48
C GLU A 21 -2.76 20.09 3.96
N SER A 22 -2.18 18.99 3.50
CA SER A 22 -2.18 18.63 2.07
C SER A 22 -3.56 18.25 1.56
N LEU A 23 -4.41 17.63 2.39
CA LEU A 23 -5.81 17.39 2.06
C LEU A 23 -6.60 18.70 1.97
N VAL A 24 -6.48 19.58 2.98
CA VAL A 24 -7.15 20.90 2.99
C VAL A 24 -6.71 21.77 1.81
N ALA A 25 -5.43 21.68 1.42
CA ALA A 25 -4.89 22.39 0.27
C ALA A 25 -5.21 21.72 -1.09
N GLY A 26 -5.97 20.63 -1.13
CA GLY A 26 -6.31 19.90 -2.37
C GLY A 26 -5.14 19.18 -3.04
N ARG A 27 -4.00 19.03 -2.35
CA ARG A 27 -2.82 18.30 -2.85
C ARG A 27 -2.99 16.77 -2.77
N ILE A 28 -3.90 16.31 -1.92
CA ILE A 28 -4.26 14.90 -1.79
C ILE A 28 -5.70 14.74 -2.29
N GLY A 29 -5.85 14.09 -3.44
CA GLY A 29 -7.11 13.99 -4.17
C GLY A 29 -6.88 14.12 -5.67
N ASN A 30 -7.95 14.21 -6.43
CA ASN A 30 -7.87 14.60 -7.82
C ASN A 30 -7.66 16.13 -7.87
N PRO A 31 -6.55 16.63 -8.43
CA PRO A 31 -6.28 18.07 -8.49
C PRO A 31 -7.31 18.85 -9.31
N GLU A 32 -8.09 18.14 -10.13
CA GLU A 32 -9.17 18.72 -10.93
C GLU A 32 -10.50 18.83 -10.17
N LEU A 33 -10.58 18.32 -8.93
CA LEU A 33 -11.79 18.35 -8.10
C LEU A 33 -11.60 19.27 -6.89
N THR A 34 -12.53 20.20 -6.71
CA THR A 34 -12.61 21.08 -5.53
C THR A 34 -13.28 20.36 -4.36
N LYS A 35 -13.20 20.95 -3.17
CA LYS A 35 -13.91 20.41 -1.99
C LYS A 35 -15.43 20.37 -2.24
N GLU A 36 -15.96 21.40 -2.86
CA GLU A 36 -17.38 21.51 -3.21
C GLU A 36 -17.80 20.42 -4.20
N ASP A 37 -16.91 19.99 -5.10
CA ASP A 37 -17.17 18.87 -6.01
C ASP A 37 -17.22 17.54 -5.25
N TYR A 38 -16.32 17.34 -4.27
CA TYR A 38 -16.34 16.16 -3.41
C TYR A 38 -17.61 16.07 -2.56
N ASP A 39 -18.09 17.20 -2.04
CA ASP A 39 -19.32 17.27 -1.23
C ASP A 39 -20.59 16.93 -2.06
N GLN A 40 -20.52 16.99 -3.40
CA GLN A 40 -21.61 16.62 -4.31
C GLN A 40 -21.60 15.14 -4.72
N ILE A 41 -20.52 14.41 -4.43
CA ILE A 41 -20.43 12.98 -4.74
C ILE A 41 -21.36 12.22 -3.79
N ASP A 42 -22.17 11.31 -4.35
CA ASP A 42 -23.00 10.42 -3.54
C ASP A 42 -22.14 9.58 -2.59
N SER A 43 -22.60 9.40 -1.36
CA SER A 43 -21.86 8.67 -0.34
C SER A 43 -21.49 7.24 -0.75
N GLU A 44 -22.34 6.55 -1.53
CA GLU A 44 -22.07 5.20 -2.05
C GLU A 44 -20.91 5.21 -3.05
N GLU A 45 -20.87 6.21 -3.94
CA GLU A 45 -19.78 6.39 -4.91
C GLU A 45 -18.46 6.78 -4.23
N MET A 46 -18.52 7.58 -3.15
CA MET A 46 -17.34 7.92 -2.35
C MET A 46 -16.76 6.67 -1.64
N GLU A 47 -17.62 5.82 -1.06
CA GLU A 47 -17.18 4.56 -0.46
C GLU A 47 -16.59 3.62 -1.52
N LEU A 48 -17.20 3.55 -2.71
CA LEU A 48 -16.73 2.74 -3.81
C LEU A 48 -15.33 3.17 -4.29
N ILE A 49 -15.07 4.47 -4.42
CA ILE A 49 -13.75 4.95 -4.86
C ILE A 49 -12.67 4.70 -3.79
N ASP A 50 -13.00 4.86 -2.50
CA ASP A 50 -12.09 4.55 -1.39
C ASP A 50 -11.72 3.07 -1.33
N ILE A 51 -12.69 2.17 -1.53
CA ILE A 51 -12.45 0.72 -1.64
C ILE A 51 -11.51 0.44 -2.82
N ARG A 52 -11.78 1.02 -4.00
CA ARG A 52 -10.94 0.85 -5.20
C ARG A 52 -9.52 1.36 -4.97
N TRP A 53 -9.34 2.51 -4.33
CA TRP A 53 -8.03 3.06 -4.00
C TRP A 53 -7.28 2.20 -2.97
N CYS A 54 -7.98 1.68 -1.96
CA CYS A 54 -7.42 0.74 -0.99
C CYS A 54 -6.92 -0.53 -1.69
N LEU A 55 -7.73 -1.12 -2.58
CA LEU A 55 -7.36 -2.28 -3.38
C LEU A 55 -6.16 -1.99 -4.31
N ALA A 56 -6.18 -0.86 -5.02
CA ALA A 56 -5.06 -0.45 -5.86
C ALA A 56 -3.77 -0.27 -5.05
N GLY A 57 -3.88 0.33 -3.85
CA GLY A 57 -2.79 0.43 -2.89
C GLY A 57 -2.26 -0.94 -2.45
N GLY A 58 -3.17 -1.87 -2.15
CA GLY A 58 -2.85 -3.26 -1.85
C GLY A 58 -2.10 -3.95 -3.00
N ILE A 59 -2.62 -3.86 -4.23
CA ILE A 59 -2.00 -4.45 -5.43
C ILE A 59 -0.60 -3.88 -5.67
N ARG A 60 -0.41 -2.56 -5.53
CA ARG A 60 0.92 -1.94 -5.64
C ARG A 60 1.90 -2.52 -4.62
N ARG A 61 1.47 -2.70 -3.37
CA ARG A 61 2.29 -3.33 -2.31
C ARG A 61 2.57 -4.80 -2.62
N THR A 62 1.58 -5.54 -3.10
CA THR A 62 1.72 -6.95 -3.53
C THR A 62 2.78 -7.09 -4.63
N LYS A 63 2.69 -6.30 -5.69
CA LYS A 63 3.67 -6.36 -6.79
C LYS A 63 5.08 -6.08 -6.29
N ARG A 64 5.25 -5.01 -5.51
CA ARG A 64 6.55 -4.67 -4.91
C ARG A 64 7.07 -5.78 -4.00
N PHE A 65 6.20 -6.41 -3.21
CA PHE A 65 6.58 -7.54 -2.37
C PHE A 65 7.05 -8.74 -3.20
N MET A 66 6.33 -9.08 -4.26
CA MET A 66 6.67 -10.17 -5.17
C MET A 66 8.02 -9.92 -5.86
N GLU A 67 8.28 -8.68 -6.30
CA GLU A 67 9.55 -8.26 -6.90
C GLU A 67 10.73 -8.34 -5.92
N ILE A 68 10.55 -7.91 -4.66
CA ILE A 68 11.62 -7.94 -3.65
C ILE A 68 11.92 -9.36 -3.17
N THR A 69 10.90 -10.22 -3.12
CA THR A 69 11.01 -11.57 -2.55
C THR A 69 11.16 -12.66 -3.60
N ASP A 70 11.20 -12.31 -4.89
CA ASP A 70 11.19 -13.21 -6.04
C ASP A 70 10.06 -14.27 -5.99
N ARG A 71 8.90 -13.90 -5.42
CA ARG A 71 7.75 -14.81 -5.30
C ARG A 71 6.74 -14.61 -6.44
N GLN A 72 6.21 -15.72 -6.95
CA GLN A 72 5.19 -15.72 -8.00
C GLN A 72 3.75 -15.64 -7.47
N ASP A 73 3.54 -15.84 -6.17
CA ASP A 73 2.25 -15.68 -5.50
C ASP A 73 2.42 -15.09 -4.08
N LEU A 74 1.29 -14.72 -3.46
CA LEU A 74 1.24 -14.19 -2.09
C LEU A 74 1.32 -15.30 -1.01
N GLY A 75 1.39 -16.56 -1.41
CA GLY A 75 1.25 -17.73 -0.55
C GLY A 75 -0.20 -18.04 -0.20
N GLY A 76 -0.53 -19.33 -0.14
CA GLY A 76 -1.80 -19.83 0.42
C GLY A 76 -2.81 -20.38 -0.58
N LEU A 77 -2.48 -21.50 -1.25
CA LEU A 77 -3.47 -22.25 -2.04
C LEU A 77 -3.86 -23.63 -1.44
N ILE A 78 -3.24 -24.07 -0.33
CA ILE A 78 -3.33 -25.50 0.10
C ILE A 78 -3.86 -25.70 1.54
N SER A 79 -3.89 -24.68 2.41
CA SER A 79 -4.34 -24.84 3.79
C SER A 79 -5.31 -23.72 4.18
N THR A 80 -6.47 -24.13 4.68
CA THR A 80 -7.75 -23.41 4.88
C THR A 80 -7.75 -22.21 5.85
N LYS A 81 -6.61 -21.56 6.10
CA LYS A 81 -6.55 -20.37 6.98
C LYS A 81 -5.57 -19.32 6.47
N LEU A 82 -6.08 -18.12 6.19
CA LEU A 82 -5.28 -16.90 5.99
C LEU A 82 -4.51 -16.61 7.29
N GLY A 83 -3.24 -17.01 7.34
CA GLY A 83 -2.40 -16.91 8.53
C GLY A 83 -0.93 -16.78 8.17
N PHE A 84 -0.10 -16.49 9.17
CA PHE A 84 1.34 -16.45 9.00
C PHE A 84 1.95 -17.85 9.17
N ASP A 85 3.09 -18.06 8.53
CA ASP A 85 3.90 -19.26 8.71
C ASP A 85 4.55 -19.25 10.11
N LYS A 86 4.02 -20.09 11.01
CA LYS A 86 4.54 -20.20 12.39
C LYS A 86 6.02 -20.60 12.42
N SER A 87 6.52 -21.34 11.41
CA SER A 87 7.93 -21.70 11.32
C SER A 87 8.85 -20.48 11.15
N LYS A 88 8.32 -19.35 10.66
CA LYS A 88 9.06 -18.09 10.48
C LYS A 88 8.95 -17.14 11.68
N VAL A 89 8.14 -17.48 12.69
CA VAL A 89 8.05 -16.71 13.94
C VAL A 89 9.35 -16.86 14.72
N THR A 90 9.95 -15.74 15.13
CA THR A 90 11.14 -15.77 16.00
C THR A 90 10.74 -15.51 17.46
N CYS A 91 11.13 -16.40 18.36
CA CYS A 91 10.85 -16.29 19.78
C CYS A 91 11.64 -15.15 20.44
N PHE A 92 10.96 -14.24 21.13
CA PHE A 92 11.63 -13.12 21.80
C PHE A 92 12.55 -13.50 22.96
N ARG A 93 12.32 -14.65 23.62
CA ARG A 93 13.10 -15.13 24.78
C ARG A 93 14.39 -15.85 24.35
N CYS A 94 14.28 -16.88 23.51
CA CYS A 94 15.42 -17.72 23.13
C CYS A 94 15.96 -17.44 21.71
N LYS A 95 15.35 -16.51 20.97
CA LYS A 95 15.71 -16.12 19.58
C LYS A 95 15.62 -17.24 18.54
N GLN A 96 15.10 -18.42 18.91
CA GLN A 96 14.86 -19.52 17.96
C GLN A 96 13.53 -19.36 17.23
N LYS A 97 13.45 -19.93 16.02
CA LYS A 97 12.26 -19.88 15.19
C LYS A 97 11.20 -20.93 15.59
N GLY A 98 9.98 -20.79 15.08
CA GLY A 98 8.92 -21.81 15.17
C GLY A 98 7.95 -21.69 16.34
N HIS A 99 8.17 -20.78 17.30
CA HIS A 99 7.33 -20.67 18.48
C HIS A 99 7.26 -19.26 19.07
N PHE A 100 6.20 -19.00 19.83
CA PHE A 100 6.02 -17.74 20.54
C PHE A 100 6.75 -17.74 21.89
N LYS A 101 7.05 -16.56 22.44
CA LYS A 101 7.65 -16.40 23.78
C LYS A 101 6.90 -17.18 24.87
N ARG A 102 5.56 -17.22 24.80
CA ARG A 102 4.70 -17.95 25.75
C ARG A 102 4.81 -19.47 25.67
N GLU A 103 5.31 -20.00 24.56
CA GLU A 103 5.49 -21.43 24.29
C GLU A 103 6.95 -21.88 24.53
N CYS A 104 7.82 -20.95 24.95
CA CYS A 104 9.26 -21.16 25.01
C CYS A 104 9.67 -21.92 26.28
N MET A 105 10.24 -23.11 26.08
CA MET A 105 10.84 -23.91 27.15
C MET A 105 12.36 -23.73 27.27
N ASN A 106 12.97 -22.95 26.37
CA ASN A 106 14.40 -22.71 26.32
C ASN A 106 14.84 -21.58 27.24
N GLN A 107 16.13 -21.56 27.60
CA GLN A 107 16.73 -20.49 28.37
C GLN A 107 16.71 -19.16 27.62
N GLU A 108 16.65 -18.07 28.40
CA GLU A 108 16.69 -16.71 27.87
C GLU A 108 18.12 -16.36 27.45
N VAL A 109 18.26 -15.82 26.24
CA VAL A 109 19.56 -15.32 25.75
C VAL A 109 19.69 -13.86 26.14
N ALA A 110 20.83 -13.49 26.72
CA ALA A 110 21.09 -12.12 27.19
C ALA A 110 21.30 -11.09 26.05
N ASP A 111 21.48 -11.56 24.82
CA ASP A 111 21.68 -10.67 23.67
C ASP A 111 20.42 -9.85 23.36
N GLN A 112 20.57 -8.53 23.47
CA GLN A 112 19.56 -7.55 23.09
C GLN A 112 19.52 -7.27 21.58
N VAL A 113 20.16 -8.10 20.77
CA VAL A 113 20.11 -7.96 19.31
C VAL A 113 18.67 -8.21 18.85
N ASN A 114 18.11 -7.25 18.13
CA ASN A 114 16.77 -7.38 17.55
C ASN A 114 16.77 -8.55 16.55
N PRO A 115 15.99 -9.62 16.79
CA PRO A 115 15.95 -10.77 15.88
C PRO A 115 15.33 -10.44 14.51
N PHE A 116 14.74 -9.25 14.35
CA PHE A 116 14.19 -8.74 13.10
C PHE A 116 15.14 -7.78 12.38
N TYR A 117 16.45 -8.03 12.42
CA TYR A 117 17.40 -7.31 11.56
C TYR A 117 17.17 -7.75 10.12
N ASP A 118 16.19 -7.13 9.46
CA ASP A 118 15.57 -7.67 8.25
C ASP A 118 15.91 -6.82 7.01
N ASP A 119 16.57 -7.47 6.05
CA ASP A 119 16.96 -6.90 4.76
C ASP A 119 15.71 -6.55 3.91
N TYR A 120 14.58 -7.23 4.17
CA TYR A 120 13.33 -6.97 3.47
C TYR A 120 12.88 -5.51 3.57
N TYR A 121 12.83 -4.91 4.77
CA TYR A 121 12.38 -3.52 4.92
C TYR A 121 13.37 -2.54 4.31
N LYS A 122 14.67 -2.85 4.37
CA LYS A 122 15.70 -2.07 3.70
C LYS A 122 15.50 -2.09 2.18
N ASN A 123 15.34 -3.28 1.60
CA ASN A 123 15.07 -3.45 0.18
C ASN A 123 13.71 -2.82 -0.21
N ALA A 124 12.69 -2.93 0.64
CA ALA A 124 11.39 -2.29 0.45
C ALA A 124 11.40 -0.77 0.63
N ILE A 125 12.45 -0.15 1.16
CA ILE A 125 12.59 1.31 1.16
C ILE A 125 13.31 1.74 -0.12
N TYR A 126 14.39 1.04 -0.50
CA TYR A 126 15.27 1.41 -1.62
C TYR A 126 14.92 0.79 -2.97
N HIS A 127 13.92 -0.09 -3.06
CA HIS A 127 13.50 -0.71 -4.31
C HIS A 127 13.08 0.37 -5.31
N LYS A 128 13.91 0.59 -6.33
CA LYS A 128 13.61 1.38 -7.52
C LYS A 128 12.91 0.48 -8.53
N ASN A 129 11.73 0.88 -8.99
CA ASN A 129 11.01 0.16 -10.04
C ASN A 129 11.93 0.00 -11.26
N SER A 130 12.21 -1.24 -11.67
CA SER A 130 12.81 -1.49 -12.97
C SER A 130 11.81 -1.07 -14.03
N GLU A 131 12.07 0.03 -14.73
CA GLU A 131 11.21 0.61 -15.78
C GLU A 131 10.98 -0.33 -16.99
N HIS A 132 11.50 -1.56 -16.95
CA HIS A 132 11.49 -2.49 -18.08
C HIS A 132 10.14 -3.19 -18.30
N SER A 133 9.27 -3.31 -17.27
CA SER A 133 7.96 -3.99 -17.38
C SER A 133 6.78 -3.05 -17.64
N SER A 134 6.90 -1.77 -17.24
CA SER A 134 5.87 -0.74 -17.41
C SER A 134 5.65 -0.34 -18.88
N ARG A 135 6.71 -0.35 -19.71
CA ARG A 135 6.59 -0.03 -21.15
C ARG A 135 5.85 -1.10 -21.97
N ALA A 136 5.87 -2.36 -21.54
CA ALA A 136 5.17 -3.44 -22.23
C ALA A 136 3.66 -3.45 -21.91
N ASN A 137 3.30 -3.18 -20.66
CA ASN A 137 1.89 -3.12 -20.23
C ASN A 137 1.14 -1.88 -20.74
N LEU A 138 1.81 -0.72 -20.89
CA LEU A 138 1.15 0.46 -21.50
C LEU A 138 0.78 0.24 -22.97
N LYS A 139 1.58 -0.54 -23.73
CA LYS A 139 1.30 -0.82 -25.15
C LYS A 139 0.09 -1.75 -25.33
N GLN A 140 -0.10 -2.74 -24.45
CA GLN A 140 -1.25 -3.62 -24.50
C GLN A 140 -2.57 -2.93 -24.10
N ILE A 141 -2.53 -1.98 -23.16
CA ILE A 141 -3.71 -1.19 -22.77
C ILE A 141 -4.10 -0.19 -23.88
N ALA A 142 -3.12 0.35 -24.61
CA ALA A 142 -3.38 1.23 -25.76
C ALA A 142 -4.05 0.51 -26.94
N GLU A 143 -3.78 -0.79 -27.12
CA GLU A 143 -4.37 -1.61 -28.20
C GLU A 143 -5.78 -2.13 -27.86
N SER A 144 -6.08 -2.38 -26.57
CA SER A 144 -7.43 -2.77 -26.13
C SER A 144 -8.41 -1.59 -25.95
N SER A 145 -7.90 -0.36 -25.82
CA SER A 145 -8.70 0.88 -25.68
C SER A 145 -9.45 1.32 -26.95
N SER A 146 -9.40 0.54 -28.04
CA SER A 146 -10.15 0.86 -29.28
C SER A 146 -11.65 0.52 -29.21
N LYS A 147 -12.13 -0.10 -28.12
CA LYS A 147 -13.57 -0.39 -27.91
C LYS A 147 -13.96 -0.29 -26.44
N GLU A 148 -14.12 0.94 -25.94
CA GLU A 148 -15.05 1.33 -24.86
C GLU A 148 -14.71 2.77 -24.45
N LYS A 149 -15.40 3.74 -25.05
CA LYS A 149 -15.33 5.15 -24.65
C LYS A 149 -16.64 5.51 -23.94
N THR A 150 -16.65 5.41 -22.61
CA THR A 150 -17.30 6.35 -21.68
C THR A 150 -16.92 5.99 -20.24
N GLN A 151 -15.75 6.44 -19.80
CA GLN A 151 -15.48 6.77 -18.39
C GLN A 151 -14.51 7.95 -18.39
N ALA A 152 -15.06 9.13 -18.12
CA ALA A 152 -14.41 10.44 -17.97
C ALA A 152 -13.10 10.67 -18.77
N LEU A 153 -13.24 10.87 -20.09
CA LEU A 153 -12.42 11.83 -20.82
C LEU A 153 -13.36 12.96 -21.27
N VAL A 154 -13.12 14.16 -20.77
CA VAL A 154 -13.88 15.38 -21.05
C VAL A 154 -13.63 15.82 -22.48
N THR A 155 -14.68 15.81 -23.32
CA THR A 155 -15.13 16.90 -24.22
C THR A 155 -16.01 16.36 -25.35
N ILE A 156 -17.28 16.75 -25.38
CA ILE A 156 -18.03 16.97 -26.63
C ILE A 156 -18.88 18.23 -26.39
N HIS A 157 -18.60 19.30 -27.13
CA HIS A 157 -19.51 20.42 -27.28
C HIS A 157 -20.57 20.04 -28.30
N ASP A 158 -21.84 20.21 -27.97
CA ASP A 158 -22.92 20.25 -28.96
C ASP A 158 -24.00 21.23 -28.48
N ASP A 159 -23.82 22.51 -28.81
CA ASP A 159 -24.95 23.44 -28.89
C ASP A 159 -25.43 23.47 -30.34
N LYS A 160 -26.55 22.77 -30.59
CA LYS A 160 -27.43 23.08 -31.72
C LYS A 160 -28.25 24.31 -31.36
N ALA A 161 -28.05 25.40 -32.10
CA ALA A 161 -29.10 26.38 -32.36
C ALA A 161 -28.90 26.95 -33.77
N GLY A 162 -29.94 26.83 -34.60
CA GLY A 162 -30.04 27.47 -35.92
C GLY A 162 -30.25 28.98 -35.79
N PRO A 163 -30.36 29.65 -36.94
CA PRO A 163 -31.65 30.22 -37.34
C PRO A 163 -32.27 29.52 -38.56
#